data_AF-A0A660UNN8-F1
#
_entry.id   AF-A0A660UNN8-F1
#
_cell.length_a   1.000
_cell.length_b   1.000
_cell.length_c   1.000
_cell.angle_alpha   90.00
_cell.angle_beta   90.00
_cell.angle_gamma   90.00
#
_symmetry.space_group_name_H-M   'P 1'
#
loop_
_entity.id
_entity.type
_entity.pdbx_description
1 polymer ?
#
loop_
_entity_poly.entity_id
_entity_poly.type
_entity_poly.pdbx_seq_one_letter_code
_entity_poly.pdbx_strand_id
1 'polypeptide(L)'
;MRGYIMNDFIKNNHRLLSIYSRAAQSIGRALVSLGAIFVVLSLVESRSRVNIPMGVVHGIFPGLMAMAIGQFIWYLLETDYQPGWMLRHGDKLLYLYAVLLVMNSVWVRIQAMGIREGAGLYYSRLAFLVLPGLLALIGKVLILVGLGQILRRILPVIEESRTLV
;
A
#
# COMPACT_ATOMS: atom_id res chain seq x y z
N MET A 1 12.40 -5.45 -30.82
CA MET A 1 11.03 -6.02 -30.87
C MET A 1 10.20 -5.77 -29.60
N ARG A 2 10.74 -5.87 -28.37
CA ARG A 2 9.97 -5.66 -27.12
C ARG A 2 9.42 -4.23 -26.94
N GLY A 3 10.16 -3.20 -27.35
CA GLY A 3 9.73 -1.80 -27.27
C GLY A 3 8.56 -1.45 -28.20
N TYR A 4 8.48 -2.06 -29.38
CA TYR A 4 7.38 -1.86 -30.33
C TYR A 4 6.04 -2.38 -29.78
N ILE A 5 6.03 -3.58 -29.18
CA ILE A 5 4.82 -4.18 -28.60
C ILE A 5 4.31 -3.34 -27.40
N MET A 6 5.22 -2.81 -26.59
CA MET A 6 4.87 -1.94 -25.47
C MET A 6 4.24 -0.63 -25.95
N ASN A 7 4.83 0.00 -26.97
CA ASN A 7 4.30 1.26 -27.52
C ASN A 7 2.92 1.07 -28.17
N ASP A 8 2.70 -0.04 -28.88
CA ASP A 8 1.40 -0.34 -29.47
C ASP A 8 0.33 -0.62 -28.39
N PHE A 9 0.70 -1.30 -27.30
CA PHE A 9 -0.21 -1.53 -26.17
C PHE A 9 -0.59 -0.23 -25.46
N ILE A 10 0.39 0.63 -25.18
CA ILE A 10 0.17 1.94 -24.54
C ILE A 10 -0.70 2.82 -25.44
N LYS A 11 -0.41 2.87 -26.73
CA LYS A 11 -1.15 3.69 -27.70
C LYS A 11 -2.61 3.24 -27.83
N ASN A 12 -2.85 1.93 -27.91
CA ASN A 12 -4.21 1.38 -28.03
C ASN A 12 -5.02 1.51 -26.73
N ASN A 13 -4.37 1.48 -25.56
CA ASN A 13 -5.04 1.52 -24.26
C ASN A 13 -4.89 2.85 -23.51
N HIS A 14 -4.35 3.89 -24.16
CA HIS A 14 -4.03 5.17 -23.55
C HIS A 14 -5.22 5.78 -22.79
N ARG A 15 -6.40 5.78 -23.42
CA ARG A 15 -7.63 6.35 -22.82
C ARG A 15 -8.06 5.59 -21.56
N LEU A 16 -7.98 4.26 -21.58
CA LEU A 16 -8.33 3.42 -20.44
C LEU A 16 -7.34 3.63 -19.30
N LEU A 17 -6.04 3.55 -19.58
CA LEU A 17 -4.97 3.76 -18.60
C LEU A 17 -5.05 5.15 -17.94
N SER A 18 -5.38 6.19 -18.72
CA SER A 18 -5.55 7.55 -18.19
C SER A 18 -6.74 7.64 -17.21
N ILE A 19 -7.86 6.98 -17.52
CA ILE A 19 -9.03 6.91 -16.63
C ILE A 19 -8.67 6.16 -15.35
N TYR A 20 -8.00 5.01 -15.46
CA TYR A 20 -7.54 4.23 -14.31
C TYR A 20 -6.59 5.04 -13.42
N SER A 21 -5.65 5.78 -14.01
CA SER A 21 -4.74 6.64 -13.24
C SER A 21 -5.49 7.71 -12.46
N ARG A 22 -6.41 8.44 -13.11
CA ARG A 22 -7.23 9.46 -12.45
C ARG A 22 -8.11 8.87 -11.34
N ALA A 23 -8.73 7.72 -11.60
CA ALA A 23 -9.53 7.02 -10.62
C ALA A 23 -8.69 6.59 -9.41
N ALA A 24 -7.51 6.00 -9.64
CA ALA A 24 -6.58 5.58 -8.59
C ALA A 24 -6.09 6.77 -7.74
N GLN A 25 -5.80 7.91 -8.37
CA GLN A 25 -5.44 9.13 -7.64
C GLN A 25 -6.60 9.68 -6.81
N SER A 26 -7.82 9.68 -7.35
CA SER A 26 -9.02 10.16 -6.63
C SER A 26 -9.35 9.27 -5.44
N ILE A 27 -9.37 7.95 -5.64
CA ILE A 27 -9.60 6.96 -4.57
C ILE A 27 -8.50 7.07 -3.52
N GLY A 28 -7.25 7.21 -3.95
CA GLY A 28 -6.11 7.37 -3.07
C GLY A 28 -6.22 8.59 -2.16
N ARG A 29 -6.59 9.75 -2.71
CA ARG A 29 -6.85 10.97 -1.93
C ARG A 29 -8.00 10.78 -0.94
N ALA A 30 -9.10 10.17 -1.36
CA ALA A 30 -10.23 9.91 -0.47
C ALA A 30 -9.84 9.01 0.71
N LEU A 31 -9.08 7.94 0.46
CA LEU A 31 -8.58 7.03 1.50
C LEU A 31 -7.60 7.72 2.48
N VAL A 32 -6.68 8.55 1.96
CA VAL A 32 -5.77 9.32 2.80
C VAL A 32 -6.55 10.31 3.68
N SER A 33 -7.49 11.05 3.12
CA SER A 33 -8.32 12.01 3.87
C SER A 33 -9.15 11.32 4.96
N LEU A 34 -9.84 10.23 4.62
CA LEU A 34 -10.62 9.45 5.59
C LEU A 34 -9.74 8.85 6.69
N GLY A 35 -8.58 8.30 6.33
CA GLY A 35 -7.60 7.78 7.28
C GLY A 35 -7.07 8.86 8.22
N ALA A 36 -6.75 10.05 7.70
CA ALA A 36 -6.30 11.19 8.50
C ALA A 36 -7.38 11.68 9.47
N ILE A 37 -8.63 11.84 8.99
CA ILE A 37 -9.78 12.22 9.83
C ILE A 37 -9.94 11.20 10.97
N PHE A 38 -9.88 9.91 10.67
CA PHE A 38 -9.99 8.85 11.68
C PHE A 38 -8.88 8.91 12.74
N VAL A 39 -7.64 9.19 12.33
CA VAL A 39 -6.50 9.38 13.25
C VAL A 39 -6.73 10.60 14.15
N VAL A 40 -7.14 11.74 13.59
CA VAL A 40 -7.41 12.97 14.35
C VAL A 40 -8.53 12.75 15.36
N LEU A 41 -9.65 12.16 14.95
CA LEU A 41 -10.76 11.84 15.85
C LEU A 41 -10.32 10.88 16.98
N SER A 42 -9.50 9.89 16.66
CA SER A 42 -8.97 8.95 17.66
C SER A 42 -8.07 9.64 18.69
N LEU A 43 -7.29 10.66 18.28
CA LEU A 43 -6.46 11.47 19.17
C LEU A 43 -7.31 12.37 20.06
N VAL A 44 -8.34 13.03 19.50
CA VAL A 44 -9.21 13.97 20.21
C VAL A 44 -10.07 13.25 21.25
N GLU A 45 -10.67 12.11 20.90
CA GLU A 45 -11.56 11.38 21.81
C GLU A 45 -10.81 10.64 22.93
N SER A 46 -9.46 10.76 23.02
CA SER A 46 -8.62 9.94 23.90
C SER A 46 -8.94 8.44 23.81
N ARG A 47 -9.51 8.00 22.68
CA ARG A 47 -9.76 6.58 22.45
C ARG A 47 -8.40 5.89 22.42
N SER A 48 -8.36 4.74 23.08
CA SER A 48 -7.23 3.80 23.17
C SER A 48 -6.18 3.99 22.07
N ARG A 49 -4.89 4.02 22.45
CA ARG A 49 -3.68 4.09 21.58
C ARG A 49 -3.64 3.05 20.44
N VAL A 50 -4.62 2.16 20.37
CA VAL A 50 -4.85 1.10 19.37
C VAL A 50 -5.52 1.61 18.09
N ASN A 51 -6.30 2.69 18.12
CA ASN A 51 -7.04 3.16 16.93
C ASN A 51 -6.17 3.97 15.94
N ILE A 52 -5.10 4.61 16.42
CA ILE A 52 -4.15 5.38 15.62
C ILE A 52 -3.45 4.50 14.56
N PRO A 53 -2.80 3.38 14.92
CA PRO A 53 -2.16 2.53 13.91
C PRO A 53 -3.17 1.88 12.95
N MET A 54 -4.44 1.72 13.35
CA MET A 54 -5.49 1.23 12.47
C MET A 54 -5.83 2.21 11.33
N GLY A 55 -6.00 3.51 11.65
CA GLY A 55 -6.26 4.54 10.64
C GLY A 55 -5.10 4.76 9.68
N VAL A 56 -3.87 4.68 10.19
CA VAL A 56 -2.65 4.79 9.38
C VAL A 56 -2.50 3.59 8.44
N VAL A 57 -2.57 2.36 8.97
CA VAL A 57 -2.31 1.13 8.20
C VAL A 57 -3.45 0.79 7.23
N HIS A 58 -4.70 1.09 7.57
CA HIS A 58 -5.84 0.70 6.74
C HIS A 58 -6.47 1.85 5.93
N GLY A 59 -6.17 3.11 6.26
CA GLY A 59 -6.63 4.27 5.49
C GLY A 59 -5.50 4.90 4.69
N ILE A 60 -4.53 5.47 5.40
CA ILE A 60 -3.50 6.33 4.80
C ILE A 60 -2.60 5.53 3.84
N PHE A 61 -2.05 4.40 4.28
CA PHE A 61 -1.12 3.63 3.43
C PHE A 61 -1.75 3.05 2.16
N PRO A 62 -2.93 2.42 2.20
CA PRO A 62 -3.64 1.99 0.98
C PRO A 62 -3.94 3.17 0.05
N GLY A 63 -4.28 4.33 0.60
CA GLY A 63 -4.49 5.55 -0.17
C GLY A 63 -3.21 6.02 -0.87
N LEU A 64 -2.08 6.07 -0.15
CA LEU A 64 -0.77 6.38 -0.73
C LEU A 64 -0.37 5.38 -1.82
N MET A 65 -0.67 4.08 -1.64
CA MET A 65 -0.44 3.06 -2.66
C MET A 65 -1.27 3.27 -3.91
N ALA A 66 -2.56 3.58 -3.77
CA ALA A 66 -3.42 3.90 -4.92
C ALA A 66 -2.89 5.13 -5.68
N MET A 67 -2.41 6.15 -4.96
CA MET A 67 -1.78 7.32 -5.59
C MET A 67 -0.47 6.96 -6.30
N ALA A 68 0.38 6.11 -5.70
CA ALA A 68 1.62 5.65 -6.31
C ALA A 68 1.37 4.84 -7.60
N ILE A 69 0.36 3.96 -7.61
CA ILE A 69 -0.08 3.24 -8.81
C ILE A 69 -0.58 4.22 -9.88
N GLY A 70 -1.37 5.22 -9.48
CA GLY A 70 -1.83 6.27 -10.40
C GLY A 70 -0.66 7.02 -11.05
N GLN A 71 0.35 7.41 -10.26
CA GLN A 71 1.57 8.03 -10.77
C GLN A 71 2.39 7.09 -11.65
N PHE A 72 2.39 5.79 -11.36
CA PHE A 72 3.13 4.81 -12.16
C PHE A 72 2.51 4.63 -13.55
N ILE A 73 1.18 4.53 -13.60
CA ILE A 73 0.45 4.48 -14.87
C ILE A 73 0.68 5.78 -15.66
N TRP A 74 0.66 6.93 -14.99
CA TRP A 74 0.90 8.22 -15.65
C TRP A 74 2.33 8.32 -16.22
N TYR A 75 3.31 7.83 -15.47
CA TYR A 75 4.70 7.73 -15.93
C TYR A 75 4.85 6.77 -17.13
N LEU A 76 4.13 5.65 -17.12
CA LEU A 76 4.06 4.71 -18.25
C LEU A 76 3.40 5.30 -19.50
N LEU A 77 2.48 6.26 -19.34
CA LEU A 77 1.83 6.97 -20.45
C LEU A 77 2.72 8.06 -21.06
N GLU A 78 4.02 8.06 -20.76
CA GLU A 78 5.04 8.99 -21.27
C GLU A 78 4.71 10.48 -21.06
N THR A 79 3.77 10.79 -20.18
CA THR A 79 3.26 12.15 -20.01
C THR A 79 4.19 13.00 -19.14
N ASP A 80 5.07 12.36 -18.35
CA ASP A 80 6.05 13.01 -17.48
C ASP A 80 7.49 12.60 -17.82
N TYR A 81 8.42 13.56 -17.74
CA TYR A 81 9.84 13.37 -18.03
C TYR A 81 10.62 12.66 -16.91
N GLN A 82 10.06 12.57 -15.70
CA GLN A 82 10.71 11.96 -14.54
C GLN A 82 9.74 11.14 -13.69
N PRO A 83 10.18 10.02 -13.09
CA PRO A 83 9.36 9.28 -12.15
C PRO A 83 9.05 10.13 -10.92
N GLY A 84 7.77 10.22 -10.56
CA GLY A 84 7.33 10.95 -9.38
C GLY A 84 8.02 10.49 -8.09
N TRP A 85 8.06 11.34 -7.07
CA TRP A 85 8.78 11.07 -5.81
C TRP A 85 8.34 9.76 -5.13
N MET A 86 7.06 9.40 -5.22
CA MET A 86 6.52 8.14 -4.69
C MET A 86 7.07 6.90 -5.41
N LEU A 87 7.42 7.01 -6.69
CA LEU A 87 8.02 5.92 -7.46
C LEU A 87 9.50 5.77 -7.18
N ARG A 88 10.23 6.89 -7.07
CA ARG A 88 11.65 6.88 -6.69
C ARG A 88 11.90 6.28 -5.31
N HIS A 89 10.96 6.46 -4.38
CA HIS A 89 11.03 5.90 -3.03
C HIS A 89 10.05 4.75 -2.81
N GLY A 90 9.45 4.22 -3.88
CA GLY A 90 8.35 3.26 -3.80
C GLY A 90 8.76 1.96 -3.12
N ASP A 91 10.00 1.51 -3.36
CA ASP A 91 10.59 0.35 -2.68
C ASP A 91 10.65 0.57 -1.17
N LYS A 92 11.22 1.69 -0.71
CA LYS A 92 11.35 2.04 0.70
C LYS A 92 9.98 2.23 1.36
N LEU A 93 9.02 2.85 0.66
CA LEU A 93 7.66 3.04 1.15
C LEU A 93 6.93 1.70 1.33
N LEU A 94 7.11 0.75 0.41
CA LEU A 94 6.53 -0.59 0.50
C LEU A 94 7.12 -1.40 1.66
N TYR A 95 8.44 -1.34 1.87
CA TYR A 95 9.09 -1.97 3.02
C TYR A 95 8.66 -1.34 4.35
N LEU A 96 8.61 -0.01 4.42
CA LEU A 96 8.13 0.71 5.61
C LEU A 96 6.68 0.33 5.93
N TYR A 97 5.83 0.22 4.91
CA TYR A 97 4.46 -0.22 5.09
C TYR A 97 4.37 -1.66 5.60
N ALA A 98 5.19 -2.58 5.07
CA ALA A 98 5.25 -3.96 5.57
C ALA A 98 5.63 -4.02 7.06
N VAL A 99 6.62 -3.23 7.48
CA VAL A 99 7.04 -3.14 8.89
C VAL A 99 5.89 -2.60 9.77
N LEU A 100 5.26 -1.51 9.37
CA LEU A 100 4.15 -0.92 10.12
C LEU A 100 2.93 -1.84 10.20
N LEU A 101 2.66 -2.61 9.14
CA LEU A 101 1.58 -3.59 9.10
C LEU A 101 1.85 -4.76 10.06
N VAL A 102 3.10 -5.22 10.15
CA VAL A 102 3.54 -6.22 11.15
C VAL A 102 3.38 -5.65 12.57
N MET A 103 3.90 -4.45 12.83
CA MET A 103 3.79 -3.80 14.15
C MET A 103 2.34 -3.60 14.59
N ASN A 104 1.47 -3.08 13.71
CA ASN A 104 0.05 -2.91 14.01
C ASN A 104 -0.63 -4.25 14.32
N SER A 105 -0.31 -5.29 13.55
CA SER A 105 -0.92 -6.60 13.75
C SER A 105 -0.48 -7.27 15.05
N VAL A 106 0.78 -7.10 15.45
CA VAL A 106 1.26 -7.54 16.78
C VAL A 106 0.57 -6.75 17.88
N TRP A 107 0.50 -5.42 17.75
CA TRP A 107 -0.09 -4.53 18.73
C TRP A 107 -1.58 -4.83 19.01
N VAL A 108 -2.39 -4.95 17.94
CA VAL A 108 -3.82 -5.29 18.04
C VAL A 108 -4.02 -6.62 18.74
N ARG A 109 -3.15 -7.61 18.48
CA ARG A 109 -3.25 -8.93 19.11
C ARG A 109 -2.89 -8.92 20.59
N ILE A 110 -1.86 -8.16 20.99
CA ILE A 110 -1.50 -7.98 22.41
C ILE A 110 -2.69 -7.41 23.19
N GLN A 111 -3.34 -6.38 22.64
CA GLN A 111 -4.48 -5.72 23.28
C GLN A 111 -5.73 -6.62 23.33
N ALA A 112 -5.98 -7.37 22.27
CA ALA A 112 -7.06 -8.36 22.24
C ALA A 112 -6.87 -9.47 23.31
N MET A 113 -5.63 -9.81 23.64
CA MET A 113 -5.34 -10.74 24.75
C MET A 113 -5.66 -10.11 26.11
N GLY A 114 -5.21 -8.87 26.37
CA GLY A 114 -5.47 -8.19 27.64
C GLY A 114 -6.95 -7.97 27.95
N ILE A 115 -7.77 -7.66 26.94
CA ILE A 115 -9.23 -7.48 27.11
C ILE A 115 -9.93 -8.81 27.43
N ARG A 116 -9.45 -9.93 26.88
CA ARG A 116 -10.11 -11.25 27.02
C ARG A 116 -9.71 -12.01 28.27
N GLU A 117 -8.51 -11.79 28.79
CA GLU A 117 -8.12 -12.29 30.12
C GLU A 117 -9.02 -11.70 31.21
N GLY A 118 -9.43 -10.43 31.07
CA GLY A 118 -10.45 -9.81 31.93
C GLY A 118 -11.87 -10.36 31.72
N ALA A 119 -12.15 -11.06 30.61
CA ALA A 119 -13.48 -11.56 30.25
C ALA A 119 -13.66 -13.09 30.43
N GLY A 120 -12.65 -13.81 30.96
CA GLY A 120 -12.76 -15.25 31.30
C GLY A 120 -12.89 -16.22 30.11
N LEU A 121 -12.68 -15.76 28.88
CA LEU A 121 -12.79 -16.58 27.66
C LEU A 121 -11.50 -17.36 27.39
N TYR A 122 -11.40 -18.58 27.93
CA TYR A 122 -10.30 -19.51 27.69
C TYR A 122 -10.44 -20.24 26.34
N TYR A 123 -10.17 -19.53 25.24
CA TYR A 123 -9.86 -20.18 23.95
C TYR A 123 -8.37 -20.49 23.87
N SER A 124 -7.98 -21.55 23.14
CA SER A 124 -6.57 -21.91 22.96
C SER A 124 -5.81 -20.74 22.33
N ARG A 125 -4.88 -20.15 23.10
CA ARG A 125 -4.09 -18.96 22.71
C ARG A 125 -3.48 -19.11 21.32
N LEU A 126 -3.08 -20.33 20.94
CA LEU A 126 -2.47 -20.67 19.65
C LEU A 126 -3.43 -20.63 18.46
N ALA A 127 -4.67 -21.11 18.57
CA ALA A 127 -5.59 -21.19 17.42
C ALA A 127 -6.03 -19.81 16.92
N PHE A 128 -6.17 -18.85 17.84
CA PHE A 128 -6.56 -17.47 17.51
C PHE A 128 -5.37 -16.60 17.07
N LEU A 129 -4.17 -16.85 17.64
CA LEU A 129 -2.96 -16.10 17.27
C LEU A 129 -2.44 -16.51 15.88
N VAL A 130 -2.46 -17.80 15.57
CA VAL A 130 -1.65 -18.33 14.46
C VAL A 130 -2.44 -18.46 13.15
N LEU A 131 -3.73 -18.80 13.15
CA LEU A 131 -4.36 -19.27 11.91
C LEU A 131 -4.92 -18.18 10.98
N PRO A 132 -5.86 -17.30 11.40
CA PRO A 132 -6.53 -16.42 10.44
C PRO A 132 -5.67 -15.18 10.09
N GLY A 133 -5.03 -14.59 11.09
CA GLY A 133 -4.32 -13.33 10.90
C GLY A 133 -2.87 -13.48 10.45
N LEU A 134 -2.21 -14.63 10.70
CA LEU A 134 -0.80 -14.81 10.32
C LEU A 134 -0.70 -15.10 8.82
N LEU A 135 -1.59 -15.94 8.29
CA LEU A 135 -1.65 -16.27 6.87
C LEU A 135 -1.97 -15.02 6.02
N ALA A 136 -2.99 -14.26 6.42
CA ALA A 136 -3.36 -13.01 5.76
C ALA A 136 -2.26 -11.94 5.85
N LEU A 137 -1.50 -11.91 6.95
CA LEU A 137 -0.39 -10.99 7.14
C LEU A 137 0.81 -11.37 6.28
N ILE A 138 1.21 -12.64 6.30
CA ILE A 138 2.30 -13.17 5.46
C ILE A 138 1.99 -12.90 3.99
N GLY A 139 0.76 -13.18 3.55
CA GLY A 139 0.32 -12.86 2.19
C GLY A 139 0.48 -11.38 1.85
N LYS A 140 0.00 -10.47 2.72
CA LYS A 140 0.14 -9.02 2.49
C LYS A 140 1.59 -8.57 2.46
N VAL A 141 2.43 -9.06 3.37
CA VAL A 141 3.85 -8.73 3.41
C VAL A 141 4.57 -9.25 2.16
N LEU A 142 4.30 -10.49 1.75
CA LEU A 142 4.87 -11.05 0.51
C LEU A 142 4.43 -10.26 -0.71
N ILE A 143 3.16 -9.86 -0.80
CA ILE A 143 2.68 -9.00 -1.90
C ILE A 143 3.43 -7.67 -1.89
N LEU A 144 3.58 -7.00 -0.73
CA LEU A 144 4.27 -5.71 -0.64
C LEU A 144 5.75 -5.81 -1.00
N VAL A 145 6.44 -6.82 -0.48
CA VAL A 145 7.85 -7.08 -0.77
C VAL A 145 8.03 -7.44 -2.25
N GLY A 146 7.17 -8.30 -2.78
CA GLY A 146 7.16 -8.67 -4.20
C GLY A 146 6.91 -7.46 -5.10
N LEU A 147 5.93 -6.62 -4.76
CA LEU A 147 5.65 -5.39 -5.48
C LEU A 147 6.86 -4.43 -5.45
N GLY A 148 7.55 -4.34 -4.31
CA GLY A 148 8.75 -3.50 -4.16
C GLY A 148 9.91 -3.99 -5.00
N GLN A 149 10.13 -5.31 -5.07
CA GLN A 149 11.14 -5.92 -5.93
C GLN A 149 10.81 -5.72 -7.41
N ILE A 150 9.54 -5.92 -7.80
CA ILE A 150 9.07 -5.69 -9.17
C ILE A 150 9.29 -4.22 -9.56
N LEU A 151 8.88 -3.28 -8.70
CA LEU A 151 9.03 -1.85 -8.95
C LEU A 151 10.51 -1.48 -9.12
N ARG A 152 11.38 -1.97 -8.23
CA ARG A 152 12.84 -1.73 -8.28
C ARG A 152 13.48 -2.26 -9.57
N ARG A 153 12.93 -3.31 -10.17
CA ARG A 153 13.45 -3.91 -11.41
C ARG A 153 12.86 -3.28 -12.66
N ILE A 154 11.58 -2.88 -12.62
CA ILE A 154 10.87 -2.31 -13.78
C ILE A 154 11.28 -0.84 -13.99
N LEU A 155 11.45 -0.06 -12.92
CA LEU A 155 11.79 1.36 -13.02
C LEU A 155 13.04 1.64 -13.89
N PRO A 156 14.22 1.01 -13.62
CA PRO A 156 15.42 1.24 -14.42
C PRO A 156 15.29 0.74 -15.85
N VAL A 157 14.53 -0.35 -16.08
CA VAL A 157 14.29 -0.88 -17.45
C VAL A 157 13.44 0.09 -18.27
N ILE A 158 12.45 0.75 -17.66
CA ILE A 158 11.66 1.80 -18.33
C ILE A 158 12.54 3.02 -18.63
N GLU A 159 13.36 3.46 -17.66
CA GLU A 159 14.28 4.58 -17.86
C GLU A 159 15.28 4.30 -19.00
N GLU A 160 15.90 3.12 -18.99
CA GLU A 160 16.87 2.70 -20.01
C GLU A 160 16.22 2.58 -21.40
N SER A 161 14.99 2.06 -21.48
CA SER A 161 14.20 1.99 -22.72
C SER A 161 13.86 3.38 -23.28
N ARG A 162 13.73 4.42 -22.43
CA ARG A 162 13.50 5.80 -22.86
C ARG A 162 14.79 6.49 -23.31
N THR A 163 15.95 6.17 -22.74
CA THR A 163 17.23 6.78 -23.12
C THR A 163 17.84 6.22 -24.41
N LEU A 164 17.36 5.06 -24.87
CA LEU A 164 17.82 4.39 -26.09
C LEU A 164 17.01 4.78 -27.35
N VAL A 165 16.02 5.67 -27.20
CA VAL A 165 15.25 6.30 -28.29
C VAL A 165 15.69 7.75 -28.41
#